data_AF-A0A4D9D5Z2-F1
#
_entry.id   AF-A0A4D9D5Z2-F1
#
_cell.length_a   1.000
_cell.length_b   1.000
_cell.length_c   1.000
_cell.angle_alpha   90.00
_cell.angle_beta   90.00
_cell.angle_gamma   90.00
#
_symmetry.space_group_name_H-M   'P 1'
#
loop_
_entity.id
_entity.type
_entity.pdbx_description
1 polymer ?
#
loop_
_entity_poly.entity_id
_entity_poly.type
_entity_poly.pdbx_seq_one_letter_code
_entity_poly.pdbx_strand_id
1 'polypeptide(L)'
;MIAGETSRAYDETFTLSYVTGRSVGIGAYLVRLGQRTIQMVNGPLILTGYSALNKLLGREVYTSQDQLGGPQIMAPNGVSHLVVGNDKEGVSSIIDWLSFVPKDKFSAPPILDLPTDSPERDVEFLPTKTPYDPRHMLAGTVGPDGAFVPGFFDRGSFIETLGGWGKSVVTGRAKLGGIPMGVISVETRLVEQRVPADPANPDSRESILPQAGQVWYPDSAFKTAQAIEDFNRGENLPLIIFANWRGFSGGTRDMFGEILKFGAKIVDALRTYRHPVFVYIPPNGELRGGAWVVIDPTINEEMMEMYADKDSRGGILEPPGICEVKFRNADQVSAMHRLDPVIQALDGELQNAKTEQDAAKLTQQLKEREEALLPLYTQVAHEFADLHDRAGRMKAKGVIRDVVTWKRSRSYFFWRARRRIAEDGLIREMQRVDPTVSVQQGREKVSALASTAVYEDDKAFVAWVEESGEAIAKELEKVKQAAVKVSLAALLEGLSAEERKQVLAGL
;
A
#
# COMPACT_ATOMS: atom_id res chain seq x y z
N MET A 1 1.59 32.70 -11.31
CA MET A 1 0.96 32.06 -12.50
C MET A 1 1.46 30.63 -12.68
N ILE A 2 2.70 30.40 -13.10
CA ILE A 2 3.20 29.04 -13.43
C ILE A 2 3.20 28.04 -12.26
N ALA A 3 3.40 28.47 -11.01
CA ALA A 3 3.27 27.58 -9.86
C ALA A 3 1.84 27.02 -9.69
N GLY A 4 0.82 27.86 -9.89
CA GLY A 4 -0.57 27.42 -9.84
C GLY A 4 -0.89 26.45 -10.98
N GLU A 5 -0.34 26.69 -12.18
CA GLU A 5 -0.50 25.80 -13.33
C GLU A 5 0.12 24.43 -13.09
N THR A 6 1.36 24.37 -12.60
CA THR A 6 2.04 23.09 -12.30
C THR A 6 1.34 22.32 -11.19
N SER A 7 0.83 23.01 -10.17
CA SER A 7 0.02 22.38 -9.12
C SER A 7 -1.24 21.72 -9.69
N ARG A 8 -1.95 22.39 -10.60
CA ARG A 8 -3.14 21.84 -11.26
C ARG A 8 -2.77 20.70 -12.21
N ALA A 9 -1.68 20.84 -12.96
CA ALA A 9 -1.21 19.83 -13.89
C ALA A 9 -0.91 18.50 -13.20
N TYR A 10 -0.34 18.51 -11.98
CA TYR A 10 -0.11 17.29 -11.20
C TYR A 10 -1.42 16.52 -10.91
N ASP A 11 -2.54 17.20 -10.68
CA ASP A 11 -3.82 16.55 -10.41
C ASP A 11 -4.51 16.02 -11.69
N GLU A 12 -4.22 16.63 -12.84
CA GLU A 12 -4.92 16.39 -14.11
C GLU A 12 -4.16 15.49 -15.09
N THR A 13 -2.83 15.44 -15.03
CA THR A 13 -1.97 14.74 -16.00
C THR A 13 -0.70 14.19 -15.34
N PHE A 14 0.04 13.36 -16.07
CA PHE A 14 1.38 12.95 -15.65
C PHE A 14 2.33 14.16 -15.66
N THR A 15 3.03 14.38 -14.54
CA THR A 15 4.10 15.38 -14.42
C THR A 15 5.38 14.70 -13.96
N LEU A 16 6.50 15.10 -14.56
CA LEU A 16 7.83 14.66 -14.16
C LEU A 16 8.82 15.80 -14.40
N SER A 17 9.73 15.99 -13.44
CA SER A 17 10.80 16.96 -13.49
C SER A 17 12.16 16.27 -13.53
N TYR A 18 13.01 16.68 -14.47
CA TYR A 18 14.40 16.25 -14.53
C TYR A 18 15.34 17.41 -14.22
N VAL A 19 16.10 17.27 -13.13
CA VAL A 19 17.05 18.28 -12.65
C VAL A 19 18.44 17.97 -13.21
N THR A 20 18.71 18.46 -14.42
CA THR A 20 20.02 18.33 -15.12
C THR A 20 21.07 19.32 -14.61
N GLY A 21 20.65 20.49 -14.12
CA GLY A 21 21.54 21.52 -13.60
C GLY A 21 20.95 22.22 -12.39
N ARG A 22 21.53 23.34 -11.99
CA ARG A 22 21.07 24.08 -10.82
C ARG A 22 19.66 24.65 -11.04
N SER A 23 18.71 24.27 -10.19
CA SER A 23 17.35 24.82 -10.14
C SER A 23 17.15 25.64 -8.87
N VAL A 24 16.74 26.92 -9.02
CA VAL A 24 16.74 27.91 -7.93
C VAL A 24 15.37 28.56 -7.75
N GLY A 25 14.93 28.73 -6.50
CA GLY A 25 13.77 29.55 -6.13
C GLY A 25 12.48 29.01 -6.74
N ILE A 26 11.88 29.75 -7.68
CA ILE A 26 10.64 29.31 -8.36
C ILE A 26 10.85 27.99 -9.11
N GLY A 27 12.02 27.76 -9.72
CA GLY A 27 12.32 26.50 -10.39
C GLY A 27 12.28 25.31 -9.44
N ALA A 28 12.76 25.49 -8.20
CA ALA A 28 12.70 24.46 -7.18
C ALA A 28 11.26 24.15 -6.73
N TYR A 29 10.41 25.18 -6.63
CA TYR A 29 8.99 24.98 -6.37
C TYR A 29 8.28 24.27 -7.52
N LEU A 30 8.59 24.57 -8.78
CA LEU A 30 7.98 23.87 -9.92
C LEU A 30 8.35 22.39 -9.93
N VAL A 31 9.63 22.07 -9.65
CA VAL A 31 10.09 20.68 -9.48
C VAL A 31 9.27 19.97 -8.40
N ARG A 32 9.13 20.58 -7.22
CA ARG A 32 8.37 19.97 -6.12
C ARG A 32 6.88 19.87 -6.43
N LEU A 33 6.27 20.88 -7.06
CA LEU A 33 4.85 20.87 -7.44
C LEU A 33 4.55 19.78 -8.48
N GLY A 34 5.49 19.51 -9.40
CA GLY A 34 5.43 18.38 -10.32
C GLY A 34 5.64 17.01 -9.67
N GLN A 35 6.01 17.00 -8.38
CA GLN A 35 6.31 15.85 -7.51
C GLN A 35 7.46 14.97 -8.00
N ARG A 36 7.28 14.28 -9.13
CA ARG A 36 8.17 13.22 -9.59
C ARG A 36 9.47 13.79 -10.11
N THR A 37 10.53 13.53 -9.37
CA THR A 37 11.80 14.20 -9.59
C THR A 37 12.90 13.19 -9.83
N ILE A 38 13.54 13.29 -10.99
CA ILE A 38 14.82 12.65 -11.28
C ILE A 38 15.90 13.73 -11.15
N GLN A 39 16.90 13.49 -10.32
CA GLN A 39 17.96 14.45 -10.06
C GLN A 39 19.31 13.92 -10.53
N MET A 40 20.03 14.70 -11.32
CA MET A 40 21.42 14.37 -11.67
C MET A 40 22.34 14.65 -10.47
N VAL A 41 23.43 13.88 -10.33
CA VAL A 41 24.39 14.03 -9.22
C VAL A 41 24.91 15.46 -9.00
N ASN A 42 25.01 16.27 -10.06
CA ASN A 42 25.49 17.67 -10.01
C ASN A 42 24.37 18.69 -10.30
N GLY A 43 23.11 18.33 -10.03
CA GLY A 43 21.93 19.18 -10.24
C GLY A 43 21.31 19.67 -8.93
N PRO A 44 21.88 20.67 -8.24
CA PRO A 44 21.36 21.12 -6.96
C PRO A 44 20.01 21.81 -7.08
N LEU A 45 19.09 21.45 -6.19
CA LEU A 45 17.74 21.99 -6.07
C LEU A 45 17.66 22.88 -4.82
N ILE A 46 17.65 24.20 -4.98
CA ILE A 46 17.80 25.14 -3.85
C ILE A 46 16.76 26.26 -3.88
N LEU A 47 16.40 26.79 -2.71
CA LEU A 47 15.59 28.00 -2.62
C LEU A 47 16.44 29.27 -2.69
N THR A 48 17.56 29.27 -1.96
CA THR A 48 18.50 30.39 -1.83
C THR A 48 19.92 29.89 -1.99
N GLY A 49 20.77 30.64 -2.69
CA GLY A 49 22.18 30.28 -2.88
C GLY A 49 22.99 30.32 -1.59
N TYR A 50 23.94 29.40 -1.44
CA TYR A 50 24.77 29.30 -0.22
C TYR A 50 25.50 30.60 0.14
N SER A 51 25.99 31.35 -0.86
CA SER A 51 26.69 32.62 -0.63
C SER A 51 25.79 33.71 -0.04
N ALA A 52 24.49 33.70 -0.37
CA ALA A 52 23.52 34.60 0.25
C ALA A 52 23.22 34.21 1.70
N LEU A 53 23.15 32.91 2.01
CA LEU A 53 23.01 32.43 3.38
C LEU A 53 24.22 32.80 4.24
N ASN A 54 25.44 32.61 3.73
CA ASN A 54 26.66 33.01 4.45
C ASN A 54 26.70 34.52 4.73
N LYS A 55 26.28 35.35 3.76
CA LYS A 55 26.15 36.81 3.97
C LYS A 55 25.13 37.14 5.04
N LEU A 56 23.98 36.45 5.06
CA LEU A 56 22.94 36.64 6.08
C LEU A 56 23.42 36.24 7.48
N LEU A 57 24.16 35.13 7.58
CA LEU A 57 24.71 34.61 8.84
C LEU A 57 25.96 35.35 9.31
N GLY A 58 26.58 36.18 8.46
CA GLY A 58 27.80 36.92 8.77
C GLY A 58 29.08 36.06 8.85
N ARG A 59 29.02 34.80 8.41
CA ARG A 59 30.15 33.84 8.43
C ARG A 59 30.01 32.80 7.33
N GLU A 60 31.13 32.19 6.92
CA GLU A 60 31.17 31.15 5.89
C GLU A 60 30.74 29.79 6.48
N VAL A 61 29.43 29.52 6.48
CA VAL A 61 28.85 28.27 7.00
C VAL A 61 28.81 27.19 5.92
N TYR A 62 28.33 27.54 4.73
CA TYR A 62 28.14 26.62 3.62
C TYR A 62 29.19 26.84 2.54
N THR A 63 29.61 25.77 1.84
CA THR A 63 30.71 25.80 0.87
C THR A 63 30.27 25.55 -0.57
N SER A 64 29.10 24.91 -0.78
CA SER A 64 28.58 24.60 -2.11
C SER A 64 27.05 24.65 -2.16
N GLN A 65 26.50 24.68 -3.38
CA GLN A 65 25.05 24.55 -3.56
C GLN A 65 24.58 23.12 -3.27
N ASP A 66 25.41 22.12 -3.56
CA ASP A 66 25.08 20.71 -3.32
C ASP A 66 24.93 20.42 -1.83
N GLN A 67 25.66 21.12 -0.96
CA GLN A 67 25.49 21.00 0.49
C GLN A 67 24.07 21.34 0.96
N LEU A 68 23.33 22.15 0.20
CA LEU A 68 21.96 22.57 0.52
C LEU A 68 20.91 21.81 -0.28
N GLY A 69 21.21 21.48 -1.54
CA GLY A 69 20.22 20.99 -2.50
C GLY A 69 20.66 19.84 -3.38
N GLY A 70 21.85 19.29 -3.14
CA GLY A 70 22.37 18.14 -3.87
C GLY A 70 21.59 16.86 -3.57
N PRO A 71 21.84 15.77 -4.31
CA PRO A 71 21.16 14.50 -4.11
C PRO A 71 21.31 13.93 -2.69
N GLN A 72 22.44 14.19 -2.02
CA GLN A 72 22.68 13.80 -0.63
C GLN A 72 21.72 14.47 0.38
N ILE A 73 21.02 15.54 -0.03
CA ILE A 73 19.96 16.18 0.74
C ILE A 73 18.58 15.74 0.24
N MET A 74 18.37 15.81 -1.07
CA MET A 74 17.04 15.65 -1.68
C MET A 74 16.58 14.19 -1.83
N ALA A 75 17.50 13.23 -1.96
CA ALA A 75 17.13 11.81 -2.00
C ALA A 75 16.82 11.26 -0.58
N PRO A 76 17.59 11.58 0.47
CA PRO A 76 17.29 11.13 1.84
C PRO A 76 16.08 11.81 2.50
N ASN A 77 15.54 12.89 1.92
CA ASN A 77 14.33 13.56 2.40
C ASN A 77 13.09 13.33 1.52
N GLY A 78 13.22 12.59 0.41
CA GLY A 78 12.10 12.21 -0.45
C GLY A 78 11.65 13.28 -1.46
N VAL A 79 12.42 14.34 -1.68
CA VAL A 79 12.15 15.28 -2.78
C VAL A 79 12.54 14.68 -4.12
N SER A 80 13.68 13.97 -4.18
CA SER A 80 14.14 13.28 -5.39
C SER A 80 13.74 11.80 -5.36
N HIS A 81 12.94 11.37 -6.33
CA HIS A 81 12.51 9.99 -6.50
C HIS A 81 13.64 9.09 -6.98
N LEU A 82 14.49 9.59 -7.89
CA LEU A 82 15.65 8.88 -8.45
C LEU A 82 16.86 9.82 -8.56
N VAL A 83 18.06 9.25 -8.48
CA VAL A 83 19.33 9.93 -8.70
C VAL A 83 20.07 9.25 -9.85
N VAL A 84 20.57 10.03 -10.80
CA VAL A 84 21.26 9.54 -12.01
C VAL A 84 22.65 10.17 -12.16
N GLY A 85 23.58 9.44 -12.77
CA GLY A 85 24.97 9.89 -12.91
C GLY A 85 25.17 10.91 -14.03
N ASN A 86 24.32 10.89 -15.06
CA ASN A 86 24.44 11.76 -16.23
C ASN A 86 23.09 11.91 -16.98
N ASP A 87 23.03 12.83 -17.95
CA ASP A 87 21.82 13.10 -18.73
C ASP A 87 21.31 11.93 -19.55
N LYS A 88 22.20 11.07 -20.06
CA LYS A 88 21.78 9.87 -20.80
C LYS A 88 21.01 8.91 -19.88
N GLU A 89 21.51 8.67 -18.68
CA GLU A 89 20.82 7.89 -17.65
C GLU A 89 19.52 8.57 -17.22
N GLY A 90 19.52 9.89 -17.06
CA GLY A 90 18.32 10.68 -16.76
C GLY A 90 17.21 10.46 -17.79
N VAL A 91 17.52 10.61 -19.08
CA VAL A 91 16.57 10.35 -20.17
C VAL A 91 16.13 8.89 -20.22
N SER A 92 17.04 7.93 -19.98
CA SER A 92 16.67 6.52 -19.86
C SER A 92 15.64 6.30 -18.76
N SER A 93 15.87 6.84 -17.56
CA SER A 93 14.94 6.73 -16.43
C SER A 93 13.58 7.41 -16.71
N ILE A 94 13.55 8.50 -17.49
CA ILE A 94 12.29 9.12 -17.94
C ILE A 94 11.52 8.15 -18.83
N ILE A 95 12.18 7.54 -19.82
CA ILE A 95 11.55 6.57 -20.74
C ILE A 95 11.06 5.33 -19.98
N ASP A 96 11.89 4.82 -19.06
CA ASP A 96 11.53 3.67 -18.23
C ASP A 96 10.28 3.97 -17.39
N TRP A 97 10.19 5.17 -16.80
CA TRP A 97 9.00 5.61 -16.05
C TRP A 97 7.78 5.74 -16.95
N LEU A 98 7.91 6.39 -18.11
CA LEU A 98 6.83 6.52 -19.09
C LEU A 98 6.32 5.16 -19.59
N SER A 99 7.12 4.10 -19.53
CA SER A 99 6.70 2.74 -19.89
C SER A 99 5.61 2.15 -18.97
N PHE A 100 5.32 2.79 -17.84
CA PHE A 100 4.21 2.45 -16.94
C PHE A 100 3.01 3.38 -17.09
N VAL A 101 3.17 4.53 -17.75
CA VAL A 101 2.20 5.64 -17.76
C VAL A 101 1.32 5.52 -19.01
N PRO A 102 -0.01 5.71 -18.89
CA PRO A 102 -0.88 5.76 -20.06
C PRO A 102 -0.52 6.94 -20.96
N LYS A 103 -0.81 6.79 -22.27
CA LYS A 103 -0.62 7.84 -23.28
C LYS A 103 -1.24 9.18 -22.89
N ASP A 104 -2.42 9.14 -22.27
CA ASP A 104 -3.19 10.31 -21.84
C ASP A 104 -4.04 9.96 -20.61
N LYS A 105 -4.66 10.99 -20.01
CA LYS A 105 -5.46 10.84 -18.79
C LYS A 105 -6.73 9.99 -18.94
N PHE A 106 -7.15 9.69 -20.16
CA PHE A 106 -8.36 8.91 -20.45
C PHE A 106 -8.05 7.46 -20.83
N SER A 107 -6.80 7.17 -21.20
CA SER A 107 -6.35 5.86 -21.62
C SER A 107 -6.09 4.95 -20.41
N ALA A 108 -6.34 3.65 -20.59
CA ALA A 108 -5.89 2.64 -19.65
C ALA A 108 -4.35 2.54 -19.62
N PRO A 109 -3.75 2.02 -18.53
CA PRO A 109 -2.32 1.77 -18.49
C PRO A 109 -1.84 0.86 -19.62
N PRO A 110 -0.59 1.02 -20.11
CA PRO A 110 -0.06 0.26 -21.24
C PRO A 110 0.24 -1.20 -20.84
N ILE A 111 -0.77 -2.07 -20.93
CA ILE A 111 -0.61 -3.51 -20.74
C ILE A 111 0.12 -4.09 -21.95
N LEU A 112 1.17 -4.88 -21.70
CA LEU A 112 1.89 -5.57 -22.77
C LEU A 112 1.10 -6.81 -23.24
N ASP A 113 0.82 -6.90 -24.54
CA ASP A 113 0.06 -8.02 -25.13
C ASP A 113 0.78 -9.38 -24.97
N LEU A 114 2.11 -9.36 -25.00
CA LEU A 114 2.95 -10.55 -24.87
C LEU A 114 3.88 -10.39 -23.64
N PRO A 115 3.49 -10.95 -22.48
CA PRO A 115 4.35 -10.89 -21.31
C PRO A 115 5.59 -11.76 -21.52
N THR A 116 6.77 -11.19 -21.30
CA THR A 116 8.04 -11.91 -21.32
C THR A 116 8.18 -12.89 -20.15
N ASP A 117 7.49 -12.59 -19.05
CA ASP A 117 7.42 -13.44 -17.85
C ASP A 117 6.01 -13.99 -17.68
N SER A 118 5.86 -15.32 -17.73
CA SER A 118 4.54 -15.97 -17.75
C SER A 118 3.71 -15.58 -16.52
N PRO A 119 2.44 -15.18 -16.67
CA PRO A 119 1.57 -14.92 -15.52
C PRO A 119 1.20 -16.20 -14.76
N GLU A 120 1.32 -17.38 -15.38
CA GLU A 120 0.90 -18.66 -14.80
C GLU A 120 1.97 -19.37 -13.95
N ARG A 121 3.21 -18.85 -13.98
CA ARG A 121 4.31 -19.41 -13.16
C ARG A 121 4.05 -19.20 -11.68
N ASP A 122 4.70 -20.04 -10.88
CA ASP A 122 4.69 -19.89 -9.45
C ASP A 122 5.64 -18.77 -8.98
N VAL A 123 5.37 -18.25 -7.78
CA VAL A 123 6.32 -17.40 -7.06
C VAL A 123 7.23 -18.29 -6.22
N GLU A 124 8.53 -18.24 -6.49
CA GLU A 124 9.50 -19.16 -5.87
C GLU A 124 10.16 -18.56 -4.64
N PHE A 125 10.48 -17.26 -4.65
CA PHE A 125 11.01 -16.62 -3.45
C PHE A 125 9.94 -16.60 -2.36
N LEU A 126 10.22 -17.19 -1.19
CA LEU A 126 9.27 -17.28 -0.09
C LEU A 126 9.64 -16.32 1.05
N PRO A 127 8.77 -15.35 1.39
CA PRO A 127 8.88 -14.56 2.61
C PRO A 127 9.02 -15.41 3.88
N THR A 128 9.98 -15.07 4.73
CA THR A 128 10.27 -15.79 5.99
C THR A 128 9.84 -14.99 7.22
N LYS A 129 9.72 -15.66 8.38
CA LYS A 129 9.57 -14.98 9.68
C LYS A 129 10.80 -14.15 10.06
N THR A 130 11.98 -14.63 9.70
CA THR A 130 13.23 -13.87 9.87
C THR A 130 13.25 -12.70 8.90
N PRO A 131 13.77 -11.51 9.30
CA PRO A 131 13.88 -10.37 8.40
C PRO A 131 14.62 -10.69 7.10
N TYR A 132 14.09 -10.17 5.99
CA TYR A 132 14.59 -10.31 4.63
C TYR A 132 14.41 -9.00 3.84
N ASP A 133 15.12 -8.86 2.72
CA ASP A 133 14.89 -7.72 1.81
C ASP A 133 13.58 -7.93 1.05
N PRO A 134 12.55 -7.09 1.22
CA PRO A 134 11.29 -7.23 0.48
C PRO A 134 11.49 -7.16 -1.03
N ARG A 135 12.55 -6.51 -1.53
CA ARG A 135 12.85 -6.45 -2.97
C ARG A 135 13.01 -7.84 -3.59
N HIS A 136 13.47 -8.83 -2.81
CA HIS A 136 13.58 -10.21 -3.29
C HIS A 136 12.22 -10.84 -3.55
N MET A 137 11.20 -10.60 -2.71
CA MET A 137 9.86 -11.12 -2.97
C MET A 137 9.17 -10.38 -4.13
N LEU A 138 9.54 -9.13 -4.39
CA LEU A 138 9.01 -8.35 -5.52
C LEU A 138 9.66 -8.77 -6.85
N ALA A 139 10.98 -8.66 -6.95
CA ALA A 139 11.74 -8.75 -8.20
C ALA A 139 12.49 -10.07 -8.40
N GLY A 140 12.56 -10.92 -7.38
CA GLY A 140 13.42 -12.10 -7.34
C GLY A 140 14.82 -11.81 -6.84
N THR A 141 15.62 -12.86 -6.67
CA THR A 141 17.02 -12.77 -6.23
C THR A 141 17.84 -13.91 -6.82
N VAL A 142 19.16 -13.84 -6.72
CA VAL A 142 20.05 -14.94 -7.11
C VAL A 142 20.30 -15.81 -5.88
N GLY A 143 19.96 -17.09 -5.98
CA GLY A 143 20.14 -18.08 -4.93
C GLY A 143 21.62 -18.43 -4.68
N PRO A 144 21.92 -19.17 -3.60
CA PRO A 144 23.29 -19.57 -3.27
C PRO A 144 23.97 -20.44 -4.34
N ASP A 145 23.19 -21.14 -5.15
CA ASP A 145 23.62 -21.97 -6.28
C ASP A 145 23.83 -21.18 -7.58
N GLY A 146 23.59 -19.87 -7.56
CA GLY A 146 23.65 -18.99 -8.72
C GLY A 146 22.39 -19.02 -9.59
N ALA A 147 21.38 -19.83 -9.24
CA ALA A 147 20.11 -19.86 -9.95
C ALA A 147 19.27 -18.62 -9.61
N PHE A 148 18.55 -18.09 -10.59
CA PHE A 148 17.62 -16.99 -10.33
C PHE A 148 16.33 -17.54 -9.72
N VAL A 149 15.99 -17.05 -8.53
CA VAL A 149 14.75 -17.36 -7.82
C VAL A 149 13.74 -16.25 -8.11
N PRO A 150 12.71 -16.48 -8.94
CA PRO A 150 11.78 -15.44 -9.33
C PRO A 150 10.88 -14.98 -8.19
N GLY A 151 10.68 -13.66 -8.13
CA GLY A 151 9.72 -13.00 -7.25
C GLY A 151 8.31 -12.92 -7.83
N PHE A 152 7.48 -12.08 -7.23
CA PHE A 152 6.08 -11.90 -7.59
C PHE A 152 5.90 -11.25 -8.96
N PHE A 153 6.65 -10.17 -9.24
CA PHE A 153 6.57 -9.41 -10.48
C PHE A 153 7.47 -9.97 -11.57
N ASP A 154 7.31 -9.40 -12.76
CA ASP A 154 8.08 -9.75 -13.95
C ASP A 154 9.56 -9.41 -13.70
N ARG A 155 10.45 -10.34 -14.07
CA ARG A 155 11.89 -10.15 -13.89
C ARG A 155 12.38 -8.83 -14.50
N GLY A 156 13.06 -8.02 -13.69
CA GLY A 156 13.63 -6.75 -14.12
C GLY A 156 12.63 -5.62 -14.33
N SER A 157 11.34 -5.82 -14.00
CA SER A 157 10.33 -4.78 -14.14
C SER A 157 10.21 -3.83 -12.94
N PHE A 158 10.65 -4.25 -11.76
CA PHE A 158 10.53 -3.44 -10.55
C PHE A 158 11.56 -2.30 -10.55
N ILE A 159 11.05 -1.06 -10.53
CA ILE A 159 11.84 0.16 -10.39
C ILE A 159 11.45 0.83 -9.07
N GLU A 160 12.37 0.78 -8.10
CA GLU A 160 12.20 1.45 -6.82
C GLU A 160 12.35 2.97 -6.97
N THR A 161 11.46 3.72 -6.32
CA THR A 161 11.55 5.18 -6.21
C THR A 161 11.53 5.59 -4.74
N LEU A 162 12.18 6.71 -4.41
CA LEU A 162 12.28 7.24 -3.03
C LEU A 162 13.03 6.30 -2.07
N GLY A 163 13.93 5.44 -2.57
CA GLY A 163 14.68 4.46 -1.76
C GLY A 163 15.63 5.08 -0.72
N GLY A 164 15.97 6.36 -0.86
CA GLY A 164 16.80 7.10 0.09
C GLY A 164 16.08 7.51 1.39
N TRP A 165 14.75 7.56 1.38
CA TRP A 165 13.91 8.17 2.43
C TRP A 165 12.80 7.22 2.88
N GLY A 166 12.36 7.32 4.14
CA GLY A 166 11.29 6.48 4.70
C GLY A 166 11.54 4.99 4.46
N LYS A 167 12.76 4.53 4.75
CA LYS A 167 13.30 3.22 4.31
C LYS A 167 12.58 2.00 4.89
N SER A 168 11.76 2.18 5.93
CA SER A 168 10.91 1.10 6.46
C SER A 168 9.78 0.71 5.48
N VAL A 169 9.54 1.52 4.43
CA VAL A 169 8.62 1.21 3.34
C VAL A 169 9.35 1.32 2.00
N VAL A 170 9.11 0.33 1.14
CA VAL A 170 9.61 0.26 -0.24
C VAL A 170 8.48 0.61 -1.19
N THR A 171 8.73 1.56 -2.09
CA THR A 171 7.74 2.06 -3.06
C THR A 171 8.33 2.02 -4.46
N GLY A 172 7.54 1.66 -5.46
CA GLY A 172 8.03 1.64 -6.84
C GLY A 172 6.96 1.23 -7.82
N ARG A 173 7.38 0.96 -9.05
CA ARG A 173 6.53 0.47 -10.15
C ARG A 173 7.03 -0.87 -10.60
N ALA A 174 6.14 -1.78 -10.98
CA ALA A 174 6.49 -3.09 -11.54
C ALA A 174 5.47 -3.53 -12.57
N LYS A 175 5.75 -4.64 -13.28
CA LYS A 175 4.81 -5.27 -14.19
C LYS A 175 4.43 -6.65 -13.67
N LEU A 176 3.14 -6.96 -13.68
CA LEU A 176 2.59 -8.28 -13.34
C LEU A 176 2.00 -8.90 -14.61
N GLY A 177 2.72 -9.81 -15.25
CA GLY A 177 2.34 -10.36 -16.54
C GLY A 177 2.13 -9.25 -17.58
N GLY A 178 3.01 -8.24 -17.59
CA GLY A 178 2.90 -7.08 -18.48
C GLY A 178 1.95 -5.96 -18.02
N ILE A 179 1.15 -6.16 -16.97
CA ILE A 179 0.26 -5.11 -16.41
C ILE A 179 1.10 -4.18 -15.52
N PRO A 180 1.24 -2.88 -15.85
CA PRO A 180 1.96 -1.94 -15.00
C PRO A 180 1.17 -1.65 -13.72
N MET A 181 1.85 -1.65 -12.57
CA MET A 181 1.23 -1.41 -11.26
C MET A 181 2.14 -0.56 -10.36
N GLY A 182 1.52 0.26 -9.51
CA GLY A 182 2.16 0.84 -8.34
C GLY A 182 2.34 -0.23 -7.27
N VAL A 183 3.47 -0.20 -6.56
CA VAL A 183 3.85 -1.20 -5.56
C VAL A 183 4.24 -0.51 -4.27
N ILE A 184 3.67 -0.98 -3.15
CA ILE A 184 4.09 -0.62 -1.80
C ILE A 184 4.36 -1.92 -1.04
N SER A 185 5.51 -1.99 -0.39
CA SER A 185 5.94 -3.13 0.42
C SER A 185 6.64 -2.66 1.68
N VAL A 186 6.70 -3.52 2.70
CA VAL A 186 7.30 -3.19 3.99
C VAL A 186 8.68 -3.81 4.13
N GLU A 187 9.65 -3.02 4.59
CA GLU A 187 10.95 -3.53 5.00
C GLU A 187 10.82 -4.25 6.35
N THR A 188 11.47 -5.41 6.47
CA THR A 188 11.37 -6.24 7.68
C THR A 188 12.63 -6.15 8.52
N ARG A 189 13.75 -5.69 7.94
CA ARG A 189 15.02 -5.48 8.65
C ARG A 189 14.98 -4.14 9.40
N LEU A 190 15.86 -4.02 10.39
CA LEU A 190 16.18 -2.75 11.00
C LEU A 190 16.78 -1.83 9.92
N VAL A 191 16.26 -0.61 9.79
CA VAL A 191 16.80 0.41 8.91
C VAL A 191 17.34 1.59 9.72
N GLU A 192 18.24 2.35 9.11
CA GLU A 192 18.83 3.54 9.71
C GLU A 192 18.34 4.79 8.99
N GLN A 193 17.81 5.73 9.76
CA GLN A 193 17.60 7.10 9.33
C GLN A 193 18.82 7.93 9.77
N ARG A 194 19.50 8.54 8.80
CA ARG A 194 20.66 9.42 9.07
C ARG A 194 20.20 10.87 8.99
N VAL A 195 20.34 11.59 10.08
CA VAL A 195 20.09 13.03 10.17
C VAL A 195 21.44 13.73 10.14
N PRO A 196 21.77 14.50 9.09
CA PRO A 196 23.06 15.16 8.99
C PRO A 196 23.23 16.24 10.07
N ALA A 197 24.48 16.49 10.47
CA ALA A 197 24.80 17.63 11.33
C ALA A 197 24.44 18.94 10.61
N ASP A 198 23.89 19.90 11.34
CA ASP A 198 23.61 21.24 10.82
C ASP A 198 24.89 22.10 10.86
N PRO A 199 25.47 22.49 9.71
CA PRO A 199 26.66 23.33 9.68
C PRO A 199 26.47 24.69 10.36
N ALA A 200 25.22 25.20 10.44
CA ALA A 200 24.92 26.48 11.08
C ALA A 200 24.95 26.39 12.61
N ASN A 201 24.88 25.19 13.19
CA ASN A 201 24.94 24.94 14.62
C ASN A 201 26.21 24.13 14.97
N PRO A 202 27.26 24.76 15.54
CA PRO A 202 28.52 24.09 15.86
C PRO A 202 28.39 22.91 16.84
N ASP A 203 27.34 22.88 17.65
CA ASP A 203 27.08 21.80 18.61
C ASP A 203 26.32 20.62 17.97
N SER A 204 25.81 20.79 16.75
CA SER A 204 25.12 19.74 16.01
C SER A 204 26.07 18.61 15.62
N ARG A 205 25.55 17.38 15.64
CA ARG A 205 26.27 16.15 15.27
C ARG A 205 25.35 15.29 14.42
N GLU A 206 25.93 14.46 13.57
CA GLU A 206 25.15 13.46 12.83
C GLU A 206 24.46 12.54 13.84
N SER A 207 23.18 12.26 13.58
CA SER A 207 22.40 11.31 14.37
C SER A 207 21.97 10.14 13.48
N ILE A 208 22.22 8.92 13.95
CA ILE A 208 21.78 7.70 13.31
C ILE A 208 20.66 7.13 14.17
N LEU A 209 19.45 7.17 13.64
CA LEU A 209 18.24 6.73 14.33
C LEU A 209 17.84 5.36 13.80
N PRO A 210 17.84 4.31 14.64
CA PRO A 210 17.33 3.01 14.25
C PRO A 210 15.80 3.08 14.11
N GLN A 211 15.29 2.48 13.04
CA GLN A 211 13.87 2.30 12.76
C GLN A 211 13.62 0.81 12.56
N ALA A 212 12.72 0.24 13.37
CA ALA A 212 12.34 -1.16 13.26
C ALA A 212 11.61 -1.42 11.93
N GLY A 213 11.84 -2.59 11.35
CA GLY A 213 11.02 -3.08 10.25
C GLY A 213 9.57 -3.27 10.70
N GLN A 214 8.65 -3.38 9.74
CA GLN A 214 7.21 -3.61 10.01
C GLN A 214 6.52 -2.49 10.83
N VAL A 215 7.11 -1.31 10.93
CA VAL A 215 6.55 -0.17 11.68
C VAL A 215 6.49 1.07 10.78
N TRP A 216 5.35 1.76 10.81
CA TRP A 216 5.25 3.10 10.25
C TRP A 216 5.83 4.15 11.20
N TYR A 217 6.62 5.04 10.62
CA TYR A 217 7.21 6.24 11.21
C TYR A 217 6.69 7.47 10.45
N PRO A 218 6.89 8.71 10.94
CA PRO A 218 6.44 9.90 10.23
C PRO A 218 6.86 9.97 8.76
N ASP A 219 8.12 9.65 8.47
CA ASP A 219 8.68 9.64 7.12
C ASP A 219 8.06 8.57 6.22
N SER A 220 7.98 7.33 6.70
CA SER A 220 7.43 6.20 5.95
C SER A 220 5.91 6.28 5.78
N ALA A 221 5.18 6.83 6.75
CA ALA A 221 3.76 7.12 6.60
C ALA A 221 3.53 8.20 5.53
N PHE A 222 4.33 9.28 5.55
CA PHE A 222 4.25 10.33 4.53
C PHE A 222 4.65 9.80 3.14
N LYS A 223 5.71 9.00 3.05
CA LYS A 223 6.14 8.31 1.83
C LYS A 223 5.05 7.42 1.26
N THR A 224 4.37 6.66 2.12
CA THR A 224 3.26 5.78 1.73
C THR A 224 2.12 6.61 1.12
N ALA A 225 1.67 7.66 1.81
CA ALA A 225 0.62 8.54 1.31
C ALA A 225 1.01 9.22 -0.02
N GLN A 226 2.25 9.73 -0.11
CA GLN A 226 2.75 10.37 -1.32
C GLN A 226 2.81 9.39 -2.50
N ALA A 227 3.27 8.16 -2.28
CA ALA A 227 3.31 7.15 -3.33
C ALA A 227 1.90 6.80 -3.84
N ILE A 228 0.91 6.70 -2.95
CA ILE A 228 -0.49 6.46 -3.32
C ILE A 228 -1.02 7.63 -4.16
N GLU A 229 -0.78 8.88 -3.75
CA GLU A 229 -1.17 10.05 -4.55
C GLU A 229 -0.50 10.03 -5.93
N ASP A 230 0.78 9.71 -5.99
CA ASP A 230 1.54 9.63 -7.24
C ASP A 230 0.96 8.58 -8.19
N PHE A 231 0.75 7.34 -7.72
CA PHE A 231 0.19 6.28 -8.56
C PHE A 231 -1.23 6.61 -9.07
N ASN A 232 -2.02 7.35 -8.29
CA ASN A 232 -3.38 7.76 -8.63
C ASN A 232 -3.43 8.90 -9.67
N ARG A 233 -2.52 9.88 -9.54
CA ARG A 233 -2.56 11.14 -10.30
C ARG A 233 -1.66 11.04 -11.53
N GLY A 234 -2.28 11.03 -12.71
CA GLY A 234 -1.58 11.04 -13.99
C GLY A 234 -0.94 9.70 -14.41
N GLU A 235 -0.56 8.82 -13.49
CA GLU A 235 -0.09 7.46 -13.85
C GLU A 235 -1.25 6.49 -14.05
N ASN A 236 -2.38 6.77 -13.41
CA ASN A 236 -3.57 5.94 -13.46
C ASN A 236 -3.32 4.44 -13.22
N LEU A 237 -2.38 4.12 -12.32
CA LEU A 237 -1.97 2.74 -12.10
C LEU A 237 -2.93 2.03 -11.16
N PRO A 238 -3.19 0.73 -11.34
CA PRO A 238 -3.62 -0.10 -10.23
C PRO A 238 -2.50 -0.19 -9.18
N LEU A 239 -2.87 -0.40 -7.92
CA LEU A 239 -1.94 -0.48 -6.79
C LEU A 239 -2.00 -1.86 -6.15
N ILE A 240 -0.83 -2.40 -5.80
CA ILE A 240 -0.75 -3.53 -4.87
C ILE A 240 0.12 -3.17 -3.65
N ILE A 241 -0.43 -3.43 -2.47
CA ILE A 241 0.21 -3.21 -1.18
C ILE A 241 0.49 -4.57 -0.54
N PHE A 242 1.76 -4.94 -0.45
CA PHE A 242 2.21 -6.10 0.33
C PHE A 242 2.28 -5.71 1.81
N ALA A 243 1.13 -5.81 2.49
CA ALA A 243 0.94 -5.30 3.84
C ALA A 243 1.64 -6.19 4.88
N ASN A 244 2.52 -5.59 5.67
CA ASN A 244 3.27 -6.30 6.71
C ASN A 244 3.66 -5.33 7.85
N TRP A 245 2.69 -4.61 8.40
CA TRP A 245 2.89 -3.64 9.48
C TRP A 245 2.24 -4.10 10.78
N ARG A 246 3.03 -4.05 11.86
CA ARG A 246 2.59 -4.28 13.24
C ARG A 246 1.94 -3.05 13.88
N GLY A 247 1.99 -1.91 13.19
CA GLY A 247 1.38 -0.67 13.65
C GLY A 247 2.19 0.57 13.30
N PHE A 248 1.80 1.67 13.94
CA PHE A 248 2.51 2.94 13.92
C PHE A 248 3.44 3.04 15.13
N SER A 249 4.57 3.74 14.98
CA SER A 249 5.41 4.09 16.12
C SER A 249 4.67 5.01 17.09
N GLY A 250 4.41 4.53 18.30
CA GLY A 250 3.72 5.28 19.36
C GLY A 250 4.66 6.05 20.31
N GLY A 251 5.97 6.07 20.04
CA GLY A 251 6.94 6.74 20.91
C GLY A 251 6.80 8.27 20.89
N THR A 252 7.11 8.93 22.01
CA THR A 252 6.96 10.39 22.18
C THR A 252 7.60 11.20 21.04
N ARG A 253 8.79 10.80 20.59
CA ARG A 253 9.50 11.46 19.48
C ARG A 253 8.69 11.41 18.18
N ASP A 254 8.15 10.25 17.84
CA ASP A 254 7.45 10.05 16.55
C ASP A 254 6.03 10.63 16.59
N MET A 255 5.40 10.62 17.77
CA MET A 255 4.17 11.37 18.04
C MET A 255 4.38 12.88 17.87
N PHE A 256 5.46 13.43 18.43
CA PHE A 256 5.86 14.81 18.23
C PHE A 256 6.22 15.09 16.77
N GLY A 257 6.82 14.12 16.09
CA GLY A 257 7.06 14.09 14.64
C GLY A 257 5.79 13.97 13.80
N GLU A 258 4.62 14.18 14.38
CA GLU A 258 3.33 14.32 13.68
C GLU A 258 2.86 13.05 12.97
N ILE A 259 3.27 11.86 13.43
CA ILE A 259 2.91 10.58 12.81
C ILE A 259 1.40 10.42 12.57
N LEU A 260 0.55 10.93 13.48
CA LEU A 260 -0.91 10.90 13.31
C LEU A 260 -1.39 11.69 12.08
N LYS A 261 -0.76 12.82 11.76
CA LYS A 261 -1.10 13.60 10.56
C LYS A 261 -0.78 12.79 9.30
N PHE A 262 0.37 12.13 9.29
CA PHE A 262 0.80 11.34 8.13
C PHE A 262 0.04 10.02 7.99
N GLY A 263 -0.36 9.40 9.10
CA GLY A 263 -1.25 8.24 9.09
C GLY A 263 -2.62 8.58 8.49
N ALA A 264 -3.21 9.74 8.84
CA ALA A 264 -4.46 10.20 8.24
C ALA A 264 -4.36 10.43 6.73
N LYS A 265 -3.21 10.93 6.23
CA LYS A 265 -2.99 11.13 4.79
C LYS A 265 -3.04 9.84 3.97
N ILE A 266 -2.71 8.68 4.56
CA ILE A 266 -2.85 7.38 3.88
C ILE A 266 -4.33 7.13 3.56
N VAL A 267 -5.21 7.40 4.53
CA VAL A 267 -6.67 7.28 4.37
C VAL A 267 -7.19 8.26 3.32
N ASP A 268 -6.77 9.52 3.37
CA ASP A 268 -7.17 10.54 2.39
C ASP A 268 -6.77 10.17 0.95
N ALA A 269 -5.57 9.61 0.78
CA ALA A 269 -5.05 9.18 -0.51
C ALA A 269 -5.80 7.95 -1.05
N LEU A 270 -6.11 6.96 -0.22
CA LEU A 270 -6.86 5.76 -0.61
C LEU A 270 -8.33 6.05 -0.90
N ARG A 271 -8.97 6.91 -0.09
CA ARG A 271 -10.37 7.33 -0.27
C ARG A 271 -10.62 7.95 -1.64
N THR A 272 -9.62 8.63 -2.20
CA THR A 272 -9.71 9.29 -3.51
C THR A 272 -9.03 8.52 -4.63
N TYR A 273 -8.55 7.30 -4.35
CA TYR A 273 -7.91 6.43 -5.32
C TYR A 273 -8.95 5.94 -6.35
N ARG A 274 -8.65 6.09 -7.64
CA ARG A 274 -9.63 5.86 -8.71
C ARG A 274 -9.48 4.51 -9.41
N HIS A 275 -8.42 3.76 -9.13
CA HIS A 275 -8.06 2.52 -9.84
C HIS A 275 -8.04 1.34 -8.85
N PRO A 276 -8.03 0.08 -9.32
CA PRO A 276 -8.02 -1.07 -8.41
C PRO A 276 -6.86 -1.04 -7.41
N VAL A 277 -7.14 -1.28 -6.14
CA VAL A 277 -6.16 -1.40 -5.06
C VAL A 277 -6.26 -2.79 -4.44
N PHE A 278 -5.17 -3.53 -4.46
CA PHE A 278 -5.07 -4.86 -3.87
C PHE A 278 -4.20 -4.78 -2.61
N VAL A 279 -4.77 -5.02 -1.44
CA VAL A 279 -4.00 -5.21 -0.21
C VAL A 279 -3.79 -6.70 0.00
N TYR A 280 -2.55 -7.15 0.08
CA TYR A 280 -2.22 -8.55 0.29
C TYR A 280 -1.25 -8.71 1.46
N ILE A 281 -1.65 -9.48 2.48
CA ILE A 281 -0.76 -9.84 3.59
C ILE A 281 0.03 -11.09 3.17
N PRO A 282 1.35 -11.00 2.90
CA PRO A 282 2.16 -12.12 2.40
C PRO A 282 2.39 -13.18 3.50
N PRO A 283 2.99 -14.35 3.17
CA PRO A 283 3.35 -15.36 4.17
C PRO A 283 4.18 -14.77 5.30
N ASN A 284 3.86 -15.15 6.54
CA ASN A 284 4.49 -14.60 7.75
C ASN A 284 4.34 -13.07 7.90
N GLY A 285 3.58 -12.42 7.03
CA GLY A 285 3.23 -11.02 7.13
C GLY A 285 2.18 -10.81 8.21
N GLU A 286 2.24 -9.66 8.86
CA GLU A 286 1.34 -9.29 9.94
C GLU A 286 0.70 -7.94 9.68
N LEU A 287 -0.60 -7.81 9.91
CA LEU A 287 -1.30 -6.53 9.85
C LEU A 287 -2.06 -6.28 11.14
N ARG A 288 -1.60 -5.32 11.94
CA ARG A 288 -2.07 -5.13 13.32
C ARG A 288 -2.61 -3.74 13.61
N GLY A 289 -3.65 -3.68 14.43
CA GLY A 289 -4.15 -2.47 15.08
C GLY A 289 -4.38 -1.31 14.12
N GLY A 290 -3.77 -0.16 14.43
CA GLY A 290 -3.91 1.05 13.60
C GLY A 290 -3.41 0.88 12.17
N ALA A 291 -2.49 -0.04 11.90
CA ALA A 291 -2.04 -0.28 10.53
C ALA A 291 -3.14 -0.88 9.66
N TRP A 292 -3.98 -1.77 10.20
CA TRP A 292 -5.15 -2.28 9.50
C TRP A 292 -6.12 -1.15 9.16
N VAL A 293 -6.42 -0.30 10.15
CA VAL A 293 -7.44 0.77 10.04
C VAL A 293 -7.19 1.68 8.85
N VAL A 294 -5.93 2.02 8.55
CA VAL A 294 -5.60 2.98 7.48
C VAL A 294 -5.55 2.39 6.07
N ILE A 295 -5.67 1.07 5.92
CA ILE A 295 -5.68 0.37 4.61
C ILE A 295 -6.87 -0.60 4.46
N ASP A 296 -7.88 -0.46 5.32
CA ASP A 296 -9.07 -1.31 5.26
C ASP A 296 -9.88 -1.02 3.97
N PRO A 297 -10.44 -2.04 3.29
CA PRO A 297 -11.21 -1.83 2.06
C PRO A 297 -12.40 -0.90 2.21
N THR A 298 -12.97 -0.77 3.41
CA THR A 298 -14.12 0.13 3.68
C THR A 298 -13.78 1.61 3.49
N ILE A 299 -12.49 1.97 3.40
CA ILE A 299 -12.06 3.33 3.02
C ILE A 299 -12.53 3.69 1.60
N ASN A 300 -12.55 2.70 0.69
CA ASN A 300 -12.95 2.86 -0.70
C ASN A 300 -13.41 1.50 -1.27
N GLU A 301 -14.60 1.06 -0.88
CA GLU A 301 -15.15 -0.27 -1.22
C GLU A 301 -15.31 -0.49 -2.73
N GLU A 302 -15.39 0.59 -3.50
CA GLU A 302 -15.48 0.49 -4.96
C GLU A 302 -14.15 0.03 -5.57
N MET A 303 -13.01 0.44 -5.01
CA MET A 303 -11.70 0.24 -5.62
C MET A 303 -10.80 -0.73 -4.84
N MET A 304 -11.02 -0.91 -3.54
CA MET A 304 -10.14 -1.68 -2.67
C MET A 304 -10.59 -3.12 -2.44
N GLU A 305 -9.65 -4.05 -2.52
CA GLU A 305 -9.84 -5.46 -2.16
C GLU A 305 -8.69 -5.93 -1.28
N MET A 306 -9.00 -6.65 -0.19
CA MET A 306 -8.00 -7.20 0.73
C MET A 306 -7.96 -8.73 0.70
N TYR A 307 -6.75 -9.26 0.76
CA TYR A 307 -6.40 -10.67 0.71
C TYR A 307 -5.36 -10.98 1.78
N ALA A 308 -5.33 -12.23 2.21
CA ALA A 308 -4.34 -12.69 3.19
C ALA A 308 -3.76 -14.04 2.76
N ASP A 309 -2.47 -14.25 2.97
CA ASP A 309 -1.87 -15.56 2.84
C ASP A 309 -2.32 -16.48 3.99
N LYS A 310 -2.38 -17.79 3.74
CA LYS A 310 -2.74 -18.77 4.77
C LYS A 310 -1.85 -18.71 6.02
N ASP A 311 -0.59 -18.33 5.86
CA ASP A 311 0.43 -18.28 6.92
C ASP A 311 0.59 -16.86 7.48
N SER A 312 -0.21 -15.90 7.02
CA SER A 312 -0.22 -14.53 7.55
C SER A 312 -1.00 -14.42 8.87
N ARG A 313 -0.89 -13.26 9.53
CA ARG A 313 -1.65 -12.91 10.73
C ARG A 313 -2.23 -11.51 10.65
N GLY A 314 -3.31 -11.29 11.39
CA GLY A 314 -3.86 -9.96 11.56
C GLY A 314 -4.93 -9.92 12.64
N GLY A 315 -4.96 -8.80 13.34
CA GLY A 315 -5.74 -8.64 14.56
C GLY A 315 -5.50 -7.28 15.18
N ILE A 316 -6.12 -7.03 16.33
CA ILE A 316 -6.06 -5.71 16.98
C ILE A 316 -4.69 -5.50 17.64
N LEU A 317 -4.21 -6.49 18.39
CA LEU A 317 -2.90 -6.50 19.04
C LEU A 317 -2.17 -7.80 18.71
N GLU A 318 -0.88 -7.85 19.01
CA GLU A 318 -0.13 -9.11 18.97
C GLU A 318 -0.61 -10.06 20.09
N PRO A 319 -0.48 -11.38 19.90
CA PRO A 319 -0.95 -12.38 20.88
C PRO A 319 -0.46 -12.13 22.32
N PRO A 320 0.81 -11.75 22.57
CA PRO A 320 1.26 -11.42 23.93
C PRO A 320 0.49 -10.23 24.55
N GLY A 321 0.30 -9.16 23.77
CA GLY A 321 -0.44 -7.98 24.23
C GLY A 321 -1.93 -8.26 24.50
N ILE A 322 -2.55 -9.19 23.74
CA ILE A 322 -3.91 -9.65 24.04
C ILE A 322 -3.95 -10.41 25.37
N CYS A 323 -2.98 -11.29 25.64
CA CYS A 323 -2.95 -12.08 26.86
C CYS A 323 -2.77 -11.20 28.11
N GLU A 324 -2.00 -10.12 28.03
CA GLU A 324 -1.86 -9.14 29.13
C GLU A 324 -3.18 -8.45 29.51
N VAL A 325 -4.14 -8.38 28.58
CA VAL A 325 -5.42 -7.68 28.79
C VAL A 325 -6.58 -8.64 29.03
N LYS A 326 -6.65 -9.75 28.28
CA LYS A 326 -7.82 -10.64 28.18
C LYS A 326 -7.61 -12.04 28.73
N PHE A 327 -6.38 -12.47 28.96
CA PHE A 327 -6.08 -13.79 29.52
C PHE A 327 -4.89 -13.71 30.48
N ARG A 328 -5.13 -12.97 31.56
CA ARG A 328 -4.12 -12.57 32.54
C ARG A 328 -3.69 -13.77 33.39
N ASN A 329 -2.67 -13.58 34.23
CA ASN A 329 -2.15 -14.64 35.09
C ASN A 329 -3.25 -15.36 35.90
N ALA A 330 -4.25 -14.64 36.42
CA ALA A 330 -5.36 -15.25 37.15
C ALA A 330 -6.23 -16.19 36.28
N ASP A 331 -6.45 -15.84 35.01
CA ASP A 331 -7.21 -16.64 34.05
C ASP A 331 -6.40 -17.88 33.63
N GLN A 332 -5.08 -17.71 33.48
CA GLN A 332 -4.15 -18.80 33.19
C GLN A 332 -4.06 -19.79 34.36
N VAL A 333 -3.94 -19.30 35.61
CA VAL A 333 -4.01 -20.13 36.82
C VAL A 333 -5.35 -20.85 36.89
N SER A 334 -6.47 -20.17 36.65
CA SER A 334 -7.80 -20.81 36.58
C SER A 334 -7.87 -21.92 35.52
N ALA A 335 -7.18 -21.76 34.39
CA ALA A 335 -7.05 -22.81 33.38
C ALA A 335 -6.15 -23.97 33.86
N MET A 336 -5.10 -23.71 34.65
CA MET A 336 -4.28 -24.75 35.27
C MET A 336 -5.11 -25.61 36.21
N HIS A 337 -5.90 -25.02 37.11
CA HIS A 337 -6.81 -25.76 38.00
C HIS A 337 -7.86 -26.59 37.23
N ARG A 338 -8.22 -26.17 36.02
CA ARG A 338 -9.15 -26.91 35.17
C ARG A 338 -8.50 -28.04 34.38
N LEU A 339 -7.22 -27.96 34.04
CA LEU A 339 -6.60 -28.80 33.02
C LEU A 339 -5.40 -29.63 33.51
N ASP A 340 -4.67 -29.17 34.54
CA ASP A 340 -3.51 -29.89 35.08
C ASP A 340 -3.96 -30.96 36.10
N PRO A 341 -3.71 -32.25 35.85
CA PRO A 341 -4.17 -33.32 36.74
C PRO A 341 -3.55 -33.27 38.14
N VAL A 342 -2.33 -32.71 38.29
CA VAL A 342 -1.65 -32.62 39.59
C VAL A 342 -2.29 -31.55 40.45
N ILE A 343 -2.57 -30.37 39.87
CA ILE A 343 -3.31 -29.31 40.56
C ILE A 343 -4.72 -29.80 40.94
N GLN A 344 -5.42 -30.51 40.06
CA GLN A 344 -6.74 -31.08 40.37
C GLN A 344 -6.70 -32.06 41.56
N ALA A 345 -5.66 -32.90 41.64
CA ALA A 345 -5.48 -33.80 42.76
C ALA A 345 -5.21 -33.01 44.07
N LEU A 346 -4.31 -32.02 44.02
CA LEU A 346 -4.00 -31.16 45.16
C LEU A 346 -5.21 -30.33 45.63
N ASP A 347 -6.04 -29.82 44.72
CA ASP A 347 -7.31 -29.14 45.04
C ASP A 347 -8.28 -30.09 45.76
N GLY A 348 -8.37 -31.33 45.28
CA GLY A 348 -9.19 -32.37 45.91
C GLY A 348 -8.69 -32.76 47.30
N GLU A 349 -7.37 -32.86 47.49
CA GLU A 349 -6.76 -33.09 48.81
C GLU A 349 -6.98 -31.90 49.75
N LEU A 350 -6.88 -30.67 49.23
CA LEU A 350 -7.07 -29.44 49.99
C LEU A 350 -8.52 -29.31 50.49
N GLN A 351 -9.51 -29.68 49.67
CA GLN A 351 -10.92 -29.71 50.07
C GLN A 351 -11.20 -30.73 51.20
N ASN A 352 -10.37 -31.77 51.32
CA ASN A 352 -10.50 -32.82 52.32
C ASN A 352 -9.51 -32.65 53.51
N ALA A 353 -8.80 -31.51 53.59
CA ALA A 353 -7.80 -31.27 54.62
C ALA A 353 -8.45 -31.22 56.02
N LYS A 354 -7.87 -31.97 56.97
CA LYS A 354 -8.39 -32.09 58.35
C LYS A 354 -7.73 -31.12 59.34
N THR A 355 -6.57 -30.57 59.01
CA THR A 355 -5.80 -29.67 59.87
C THR A 355 -5.35 -28.42 59.11
N GLU A 356 -5.20 -27.30 59.82
CA GLU A 356 -4.68 -26.06 59.24
C GLU A 356 -3.25 -26.22 58.71
N GLN A 357 -2.43 -27.07 59.33
CA GLN A 357 -1.07 -27.38 58.86
C GLN A 357 -1.07 -28.12 57.52
N ASP A 358 -1.96 -29.10 57.34
CA ASP A 358 -2.08 -29.84 56.08
C ASP A 358 -2.59 -28.91 54.96
N ALA A 359 -3.58 -28.06 55.26
CA ALA A 359 -4.09 -27.07 54.31
C ALA A 359 -3.01 -26.06 53.88
N ALA A 360 -2.19 -25.58 54.82
CA ALA A 360 -1.08 -24.68 54.51
C ALA A 360 -0.02 -25.34 53.62
N LYS A 361 0.31 -26.62 53.88
CA LYS A 361 1.26 -27.39 53.08
C LYS A 361 0.76 -27.62 51.66
N LEU A 362 -0.51 -28.00 51.50
CA LEU A 362 -1.13 -28.22 50.19
C LEU A 362 -1.24 -26.91 49.39
N THR A 363 -1.55 -25.80 50.05
CA THR A 363 -1.56 -24.46 49.44
C THR A 363 -0.17 -24.07 48.92
N GLN A 364 0.88 -24.37 49.69
CA GLN A 364 2.25 -24.12 49.26
C GLN A 364 2.65 -24.98 48.05
N GLN A 365 2.28 -26.27 48.04
CA GLN A 365 2.53 -27.17 46.92
C GLN A 365 1.78 -26.75 45.64
N LEU A 366 0.53 -26.28 45.77
CA LEU A 366 -0.24 -25.70 44.68
C LEU A 366 0.49 -24.50 44.07
N LYS A 367 0.89 -23.55 44.92
CA LYS A 367 1.61 -22.36 44.48
C LYS A 367 2.93 -22.69 43.75
N GLU A 368 3.71 -23.63 44.28
CA GLU A 368 4.95 -24.09 43.63
C GLU A 368 4.67 -24.71 42.25
N ARG A 369 3.59 -25.48 42.12
CA ARG A 369 3.18 -26.08 40.84
C ARG A 369 2.67 -25.02 39.85
N GLU A 370 1.88 -24.06 40.31
CA GLU A 370 1.42 -22.92 39.50
C GLU A 370 2.60 -22.11 38.95
N GLU A 371 3.56 -21.75 39.81
CA GLU A 371 4.76 -21.00 39.41
C GLU A 371 5.60 -21.78 38.40
N ALA A 372 5.73 -23.10 38.56
CA ALA A 372 6.44 -23.96 37.63
C ALA A 372 5.73 -24.08 36.26
N LEU A 373 4.41 -24.06 36.23
CA LEU A 373 3.60 -24.20 35.00
C LEU A 373 3.37 -22.88 34.27
N LEU A 374 3.49 -21.73 34.94
CA LEU A 374 3.14 -20.43 34.39
C LEU A 374 3.82 -20.12 33.05
N PRO A 375 5.13 -20.36 32.84
CA PRO A 375 5.76 -20.11 31.54
C PRO A 375 5.14 -20.92 30.40
N LEU A 376 4.80 -22.19 30.66
CA LEU A 376 4.17 -23.06 29.67
C LEU A 376 2.74 -22.59 29.35
N TYR A 377 1.94 -22.28 30.37
CA TYR A 377 0.58 -21.78 30.18
C TYR A 377 0.56 -20.40 29.51
N THR A 378 1.59 -19.58 29.72
CA THR A 378 1.76 -18.31 28.99
C THR A 378 1.99 -18.58 27.50
N GLN A 379 2.81 -19.58 27.14
CA GLN A 379 3.00 -19.97 25.74
C GLN A 379 1.70 -20.53 25.12
N VAL A 380 0.95 -21.35 25.87
CA VAL A 380 -0.36 -21.87 25.43
C VAL A 380 -1.36 -20.73 25.25
N ALA A 381 -1.35 -19.74 26.14
CA ALA A 381 -2.18 -18.53 26.03
C ALA A 381 -1.84 -17.75 24.76
N HIS A 382 -0.56 -17.55 24.45
CA HIS A 382 -0.13 -16.88 23.23
C HIS A 382 -0.57 -17.65 21.97
N GLU A 383 -0.43 -18.98 21.93
CA GLU A 383 -0.91 -19.78 20.79
C GLU A 383 -2.44 -19.70 20.69
N PHE A 384 -3.16 -19.80 21.81
CA PHE A 384 -4.61 -19.65 21.83
C PHE A 384 -5.05 -18.28 21.30
N ALA A 385 -4.36 -17.21 21.67
CA ALA A 385 -4.60 -15.88 21.12
C ALA A 385 -4.26 -15.83 19.60
N ASP A 386 -3.14 -16.41 19.16
CA ASP A 386 -2.75 -16.48 17.73
C ASP A 386 -3.79 -17.19 16.86
N LEU A 387 -4.49 -18.20 17.38
CA LEU A 387 -5.59 -18.87 16.67
C LEU A 387 -6.68 -17.87 16.22
N HIS A 388 -6.88 -16.77 16.96
CA HIS A 388 -7.85 -15.73 16.62
C HIS A 388 -7.35 -14.80 15.51
N ASP A 389 -6.07 -14.83 15.18
CA ASP A 389 -5.44 -13.90 14.23
C ASP A 389 -5.17 -14.55 12.86
N ARG A 390 -5.58 -15.81 12.68
CA ARG A 390 -5.36 -16.56 11.43
C ARG A 390 -6.28 -16.10 10.31
N ALA A 391 -5.79 -16.19 9.07
CA ALA A 391 -6.51 -15.79 7.85
C ALA A 391 -7.90 -16.45 7.69
N GLY A 392 -8.08 -17.68 8.19
CA GLY A 392 -9.39 -18.35 8.20
C GLY A 392 -10.47 -17.56 8.95
N ARG A 393 -10.12 -16.93 10.09
CA ARG A 393 -11.06 -16.10 10.85
C ARG A 393 -11.36 -14.80 10.12
N MET A 394 -10.38 -14.19 9.46
CA MET A 394 -10.58 -12.98 8.66
C MET A 394 -11.60 -13.23 7.55
N LYS A 395 -11.44 -14.33 6.79
CA LYS A 395 -12.38 -14.71 5.73
C LYS A 395 -13.76 -15.03 6.31
N ALA A 396 -13.83 -15.76 7.42
CA ALA A 396 -15.10 -16.05 8.10
C ALA A 396 -15.85 -14.81 8.61
N LYS A 397 -15.12 -13.71 8.88
CA LYS A 397 -15.70 -12.41 9.28
C LYS A 397 -15.92 -11.46 8.10
N GLY A 398 -15.57 -11.85 6.88
CA GLY A 398 -15.78 -11.05 5.67
C GLY A 398 -14.89 -9.81 5.56
N VAL A 399 -13.80 -9.72 6.34
CA VAL A 399 -12.87 -8.56 6.29
C VAL A 399 -11.80 -8.69 5.20
N ILE A 400 -11.66 -9.89 4.63
CA ILE A 400 -10.86 -10.15 3.43
C ILE A 400 -11.73 -10.89 2.42
N ARG A 401 -11.44 -10.70 1.13
CA ARG A 401 -12.15 -11.38 0.05
C ARG A 401 -11.77 -12.85 -0.04
N ASP A 402 -10.48 -13.16 0.02
CA ASP A 402 -10.00 -14.53 -0.11
C ASP A 402 -8.69 -14.79 0.63
N VAL A 403 -8.41 -16.07 0.88
CA VAL A 403 -7.13 -16.57 1.37
C VAL A 403 -6.33 -17.07 0.18
N VAL A 404 -5.26 -16.36 -0.18
CA VAL A 404 -4.48 -16.60 -1.40
C VAL A 404 -3.10 -17.12 -1.03
N THR A 405 -2.77 -18.33 -1.47
CA THR A 405 -1.44 -18.90 -1.22
C THR A 405 -0.37 -18.21 -2.07
N TRP A 406 0.73 -17.81 -1.45
CA TRP A 406 1.84 -17.11 -2.09
C TRP A 406 2.34 -17.73 -3.39
N LYS A 407 2.53 -19.06 -3.40
CA LYS A 407 3.01 -19.81 -4.56
C LYS A 407 2.20 -19.53 -5.84
N ARG A 408 0.87 -19.41 -5.71
CA ARG A 408 -0.07 -19.16 -6.83
C ARG A 408 -0.57 -17.71 -6.89
N SER A 409 -0.08 -16.84 -6.01
CA SER A 409 -0.54 -15.46 -5.89
C SER A 409 -0.35 -14.66 -7.19
N ARG A 410 0.76 -14.87 -7.90
CA ARG A 410 1.04 -14.21 -9.19
C ARG A 410 -0.08 -14.41 -10.21
N SER A 411 -0.43 -15.66 -10.51
CA SER A 411 -1.52 -15.98 -11.46
C SER A 411 -2.85 -15.43 -10.97
N TYR A 412 -3.17 -15.59 -9.68
CA TYR A 412 -4.40 -15.06 -9.09
C TYR A 412 -4.54 -13.56 -9.30
N PHE A 413 -3.53 -12.78 -8.89
CA PHE A 413 -3.58 -11.32 -8.99
C PHE A 413 -3.46 -10.82 -10.43
N PHE A 414 -2.80 -11.54 -11.33
CA PHE A 414 -2.77 -11.19 -12.75
C PHE A 414 -4.20 -11.19 -13.32
N TRP A 415 -4.93 -12.29 -13.15
CA TRP A 415 -6.29 -12.42 -13.67
C TRP A 415 -7.26 -11.49 -12.96
N ARG A 416 -7.11 -11.33 -11.63
CA ARG A 416 -7.96 -10.40 -10.87
C ARG A 416 -7.72 -8.95 -11.30
N ALA A 417 -6.47 -8.53 -11.47
CA ALA A 417 -6.14 -7.17 -11.92
C ALA A 417 -6.65 -6.92 -13.33
N ARG A 418 -6.42 -7.85 -14.27
CA ARG A 418 -6.88 -7.73 -15.66
C ARG A 418 -8.41 -7.60 -15.74
N ARG A 419 -9.13 -8.45 -14.99
CA ARG A 419 -10.57 -8.33 -14.86
C ARG A 419 -10.98 -6.95 -14.34
N ARG A 420 -10.42 -6.53 -13.20
CA ARG A 420 -10.83 -5.29 -12.53
C ARG A 420 -10.59 -4.07 -13.41
N ILE A 421 -9.46 -4.02 -14.11
CA ILE A 421 -9.16 -2.97 -15.09
C ILE A 421 -10.20 -2.97 -16.23
N ALA A 422 -10.58 -4.14 -16.74
CA ALA A 422 -11.58 -4.26 -17.80
C ALA A 422 -12.98 -3.84 -17.33
N GLU A 423 -13.44 -4.36 -16.19
CA GLU A 423 -14.74 -4.04 -15.58
C GLU A 423 -14.86 -2.55 -15.27
N ASP A 424 -13.87 -1.98 -14.57
CA ASP A 424 -13.87 -0.55 -14.22
C ASP A 424 -13.73 0.33 -15.47
N GLY A 425 -13.03 -0.14 -16.51
CA GLY A 425 -12.98 0.52 -17.83
C GLY A 425 -14.34 0.62 -18.51
N LEU A 426 -15.10 -0.48 -18.55
CA LEU A 426 -16.47 -0.48 -19.10
C LEU A 426 -17.41 0.44 -18.32
N ILE A 427 -17.32 0.43 -16.99
CA ILE A 427 -18.13 1.30 -16.13
C ILE A 427 -17.78 2.77 -16.38
N ARG A 428 -16.49 3.12 -16.51
CA ARG A 428 -16.07 4.49 -16.83
C ARG A 428 -16.59 4.94 -18.19
N GLU A 429 -16.62 4.08 -19.20
CA GLU A 429 -17.22 4.42 -20.50
C GLU A 429 -18.73 4.67 -20.37
N MET A 430 -19.45 3.88 -19.56
CA MET A 430 -20.86 4.15 -19.24
C MET A 430 -21.04 5.50 -18.54
N GLN A 431 -20.20 5.80 -17.54
CA GLN A 431 -20.25 7.06 -16.78
C GLN A 431 -19.88 8.28 -17.62
N ARG A 432 -19.00 8.12 -18.62
CA ARG A 432 -18.66 9.19 -19.57
C ARG A 432 -19.86 9.61 -20.40
N VAL A 433 -20.74 8.65 -20.69
CA VAL A 433 -21.95 8.84 -21.49
C VAL A 433 -23.12 9.29 -20.62
N ASP A 434 -23.27 8.71 -19.43
CA ASP A 434 -24.27 9.03 -18.43
C ASP A 434 -23.62 9.21 -17.06
N PRO A 435 -23.31 10.45 -16.65
CA PRO A 435 -22.67 10.72 -15.37
C PRO A 435 -23.50 10.33 -14.14
N THR A 436 -24.78 9.97 -14.30
CA THR A 436 -25.65 9.57 -13.19
C THR A 436 -25.50 8.10 -12.80
N VAL A 437 -24.86 7.28 -13.66
CA VAL A 437 -24.64 5.86 -13.41
C VAL A 437 -23.67 5.65 -12.25
N SER A 438 -24.14 5.05 -11.15
CA SER A 438 -23.28 4.67 -10.04
C SER A 438 -22.40 3.47 -10.41
N VAL A 439 -21.28 3.28 -9.70
CA VAL A 439 -20.39 2.12 -9.92
C VAL A 439 -21.15 0.81 -9.72
N GLN A 440 -22.02 0.75 -8.70
CA GLN A 440 -22.85 -0.43 -8.44
C GLN A 440 -23.83 -0.74 -9.59
N GLN A 441 -24.51 0.27 -10.13
CA GLN A 441 -25.38 0.10 -11.30
C GLN A 441 -24.59 -0.32 -12.55
N GLY A 442 -23.37 0.22 -12.71
CA GLY A 442 -22.45 -0.19 -13.76
C GLY A 442 -22.09 -1.67 -13.67
N ARG A 443 -21.73 -2.15 -12.48
CA ARG A 443 -21.44 -3.58 -12.22
C ARG A 443 -22.63 -4.47 -12.51
N GLU A 444 -23.83 -4.08 -12.08
CA GLU A 444 -25.07 -4.83 -12.36
C GLU A 444 -25.34 -4.93 -13.86
N LYS A 445 -25.13 -3.85 -14.62
CA LYS A 445 -25.25 -3.87 -16.08
C LYS A 445 -24.21 -4.79 -16.73
N VAL A 446 -22.95 -4.70 -16.31
CA VAL A 446 -21.87 -5.57 -16.82
C VAL A 446 -22.16 -7.04 -16.49
N SER A 447 -22.63 -7.33 -15.27
CA SER A 447 -23.03 -8.67 -14.84
C SER A 447 -24.29 -9.19 -15.54
N ALA A 448 -25.20 -8.32 -15.99
CA ALA A 448 -26.33 -8.74 -16.80
C ALA A 448 -25.90 -9.11 -18.23
N LEU A 449 -24.83 -8.48 -18.74
CA LEU A 449 -24.27 -8.75 -20.08
C LEU A 449 -23.42 -10.02 -20.11
N ALA A 450 -22.53 -10.18 -19.12
CA ALA A 450 -21.75 -11.39 -18.92
C ALA A 450 -22.57 -12.34 -18.03
N SER A 451 -23.08 -13.44 -18.58
CA SER A 451 -23.85 -14.43 -17.78
C SER A 451 -23.21 -14.72 -16.42
N THR A 452 -23.99 -15.02 -15.38
CA THR A 452 -23.48 -15.13 -14.00
C THR A 452 -22.25 -16.03 -13.87
N ALA A 453 -22.23 -17.17 -14.56
CA ALA A 453 -21.09 -18.09 -14.55
C ALA A 453 -19.80 -17.47 -15.13
N VAL A 454 -19.92 -16.64 -16.17
CA VAL A 454 -18.80 -15.90 -16.77
C VAL A 454 -18.40 -14.75 -15.85
N TYR A 455 -19.37 -14.06 -15.25
CA TYR A 455 -19.10 -12.93 -14.39
C TYR A 455 -18.45 -13.32 -13.06
N GLU A 456 -18.58 -14.54 -12.56
CA GLU A 456 -17.94 -14.94 -11.29
C GLU A 456 -16.48 -15.41 -11.46
N ASP A 457 -16.08 -15.85 -12.65
CA ASP A 457 -14.73 -16.33 -12.94
C ASP A 457 -13.87 -15.26 -13.61
N ASP A 458 -12.73 -14.92 -13.00
CA ASP A 458 -11.88 -13.83 -13.50
C ASP A 458 -11.30 -14.11 -14.89
N LYS A 459 -10.97 -15.37 -15.23
CA LYS A 459 -10.43 -15.74 -16.56
C LYS A 459 -11.52 -15.73 -17.62
N ALA A 460 -12.67 -16.33 -17.31
CA ALA A 460 -13.82 -16.39 -18.21
C ALA A 460 -14.33 -14.99 -18.52
N PHE A 461 -14.39 -14.09 -17.53
CA PHE A 461 -14.78 -12.71 -17.73
C PHE A 461 -13.83 -11.98 -18.68
N VAL A 462 -12.51 -12.10 -18.48
CA VAL A 462 -11.52 -11.45 -19.35
C VAL A 462 -11.63 -11.96 -20.79
N ALA A 463 -11.73 -13.27 -20.98
CA ALA A 463 -11.93 -13.86 -22.30
C ALA A 463 -13.23 -13.34 -22.95
N TRP A 464 -14.31 -13.26 -22.19
CA TRP A 464 -15.58 -12.70 -22.66
C TRP A 464 -15.46 -11.25 -23.10
N VAL A 465 -14.76 -10.38 -22.36
CA VAL A 465 -14.56 -8.98 -22.76
C VAL A 465 -13.81 -8.89 -24.09
N GLU A 466 -12.79 -9.73 -24.29
CA GLU A 466 -11.97 -9.74 -25.51
C GLU A 466 -12.74 -10.26 -26.73
N GLU A 467 -13.60 -11.27 -26.54
CA GLU A 467 -14.39 -11.89 -27.61
C GLU A 467 -15.68 -11.11 -27.93
N SER A 468 -16.26 -10.41 -26.94
CA SER A 468 -17.61 -9.82 -27.03
C SER A 468 -17.60 -8.31 -27.32
N GLY A 469 -16.51 -7.76 -27.87
CA GLY A 469 -16.34 -6.32 -28.09
C GLY A 469 -17.50 -5.66 -28.85
N GLU A 470 -18.02 -6.29 -29.90
CA GLU A 470 -19.17 -5.76 -30.66
C GLU A 470 -20.47 -5.71 -29.83
N ALA A 471 -20.73 -6.75 -29.03
CA ALA A 471 -21.92 -6.82 -28.19
C ALA A 471 -21.86 -5.76 -27.08
N ILE A 472 -20.69 -5.58 -26.48
CA ILE A 472 -20.42 -4.54 -25.47
C ILE A 472 -20.62 -3.15 -26.09
N ALA A 473 -20.03 -2.89 -27.27
CA ALA A 473 -20.17 -1.61 -27.96
C ALA A 473 -21.65 -1.28 -28.28
N LYS A 474 -22.42 -2.28 -28.72
CA LYS A 474 -23.85 -2.11 -28.98
C LYS A 474 -24.63 -1.76 -27.72
N GLU A 475 -24.29 -2.34 -26.58
CA GLU A 475 -24.96 -2.00 -25.32
C GLU A 475 -24.57 -0.60 -24.83
N LEU A 476 -23.29 -0.22 -24.94
CA LEU A 476 -22.85 1.14 -24.64
C LEU A 476 -23.61 2.19 -25.47
N GLU A 477 -23.87 1.90 -26.75
CA GLU A 477 -24.67 2.78 -27.60
C GLU A 477 -26.15 2.85 -27.14
N LYS A 478 -26.73 1.76 -26.63
CA LYS A 478 -28.08 1.82 -26.02
C LYS A 478 -28.10 2.66 -24.76
N VAL A 479 -27.11 2.53 -23.90
CA VAL A 479 -26.95 3.37 -22.69
C VAL A 479 -26.87 4.84 -23.09
N LYS A 480 -26.10 5.15 -24.13
CA LYS A 480 -26.01 6.49 -24.70
C LYS A 480 -27.33 7.02 -25.22
N GLN A 481 -28.05 6.24 -26.00
CA GLN A 481 -29.37 6.64 -26.49
C GLN A 481 -30.36 6.89 -25.36
N ALA A 482 -30.34 6.07 -24.30
CA ALA A 482 -31.18 6.25 -23.13
C ALA A 482 -30.83 7.56 -22.38
N ALA A 483 -29.54 7.80 -22.14
CA ALA A 483 -29.06 9.01 -21.47
C ALA A 483 -29.44 10.29 -22.24
N VAL A 484 -29.23 10.30 -23.57
CA VAL A 484 -29.60 11.43 -24.43
C VAL A 484 -31.11 11.68 -24.41
N LYS A 485 -31.95 10.63 -24.41
CA LYS A 485 -33.40 10.80 -24.28
C LYS A 485 -33.80 11.45 -22.96
N VAL A 486 -33.16 11.05 -21.85
CA VAL A 486 -33.42 11.66 -20.53
C VAL A 486 -33.00 13.13 -20.51
N SER A 487 -31.79 13.45 -21.01
CA SER A 487 -31.33 14.85 -21.11
C SER A 487 -32.23 15.69 -22.01
N LEU A 488 -32.68 15.14 -23.15
CA LEU A 488 -33.60 15.83 -24.04
C LEU A 488 -34.97 16.05 -23.37
N ALA A 489 -35.50 15.05 -22.67
CA ALA A 489 -36.76 15.18 -21.94
C ALA A 489 -36.69 16.28 -20.87
N ALA A 490 -35.58 16.36 -20.13
CA ALA A 490 -35.35 17.41 -19.14
C ALA A 490 -35.24 18.81 -19.78
N LEU A 491 -34.58 18.94 -20.94
CA LEU A 491 -34.50 20.23 -21.67
C LEU A 491 -35.86 20.66 -22.23
N LEU A 492 -36.74 19.71 -22.56
CA LEU A 492 -38.10 19.99 -23.00
C LEU A 492 -39.04 20.28 -21.82
N GLU A 493 -38.62 20.01 -20.59
CA GLU A 493 -39.36 20.29 -19.36
C GLU A 493 -39.38 21.80 -19.10
N GLY A 494 -40.57 22.42 -19.06
CA GLY A 494 -40.74 23.87 -18.95
C GLY A 494 -41.11 24.60 -20.25
N LEU A 495 -40.97 23.95 -21.42
CA LEU A 495 -41.48 24.49 -22.69
C LEU A 495 -43.00 24.27 -22.85
N SER A 496 -43.69 25.23 -23.43
CA SER A 496 -45.10 25.10 -23.83
C SER A 496 -45.28 24.07 -24.96
N ALA A 497 -46.51 23.60 -25.17
CA ALA A 497 -46.81 22.60 -26.20
C ALA A 497 -46.43 23.08 -27.62
N GLU A 498 -46.60 24.37 -27.91
CA GLU A 498 -46.23 25.00 -29.19
C GLU A 498 -44.70 25.04 -29.37
N GLU A 499 -43.96 25.42 -28.34
CA GLU A 499 -42.49 25.49 -28.37
C GLU A 499 -41.88 24.09 -28.51
N ARG A 500 -42.41 23.09 -27.80
CA ARG A 500 -41.99 21.68 -27.96
C ARG A 500 -42.20 21.20 -29.39
N LYS A 501 -43.34 21.53 -29.99
CA LYS A 501 -43.67 21.13 -31.37
C LYS A 501 -42.74 21.81 -32.38
N GLN A 502 -42.37 23.07 -32.19
CA GLN A 502 -41.40 23.77 -33.03
C GLN A 502 -39.99 23.18 -32.92
N VAL A 503 -39.51 22.91 -31.69
CA VAL A 503 -38.18 22.32 -31.47
C VAL A 503 -38.09 20.92 -32.06
N LEU A 504 -39.11 20.08 -31.86
CA LEU A 504 -39.16 18.72 -32.40
C LEU A 504 -39.36 18.66 -33.91
N ALA A 505 -39.91 19.71 -34.54
CA ALA A 505 -40.05 19.77 -36.00
C ALA A 505 -38.74 20.13 -36.73
N GLY A 506 -37.74 20.64 -36.00
CA GLY A 506 -36.41 21.00 -36.54
C GLY A 506 -35.31 19.96 -36.29
N LEU A 507 -35.59 18.93 -35.49
CA LEU A 507 -34.73 17.77 -35.23
C LEU A 507 -35.16 16.59 -36.12
#